data_AF-A0A516P0B2-F1
#
_entry.id   AF-A0A516P0B2-F1
#
_cell.length_a   1.000
_cell.length_b   1.000
_cell.length_c   1.000
_cell.angle_alpha   90.00
_cell.angle_beta   90.00
_cell.angle_gamma   90.00
#
_symmetry.space_group_name_H-M   'P 1'
#
loop_
_entity.id
_entity.type
_entity.pdbx_description
1 polymer ?
#
loop_
_entity_poly.entity_id
_entity_poly.type
_entity_poly.pdbx_seq_one_letter_code
_entity_poly.pdbx_strand_id
1 'polypeptide(L)'
;MNRHLNLFKAFSQNLSHENIEDNLSRALVICLQYNSLLFHEFLKNIFAETGQIALYNSIFTDVTELDNLKIDLQVKTDDINSEEFRKVFAIAISGRTLDMSGFYSNKANTNKSHITDIFISINDIAIVIEVKRNDDDCRSQLYQQVAAFTKDINPDNVYALDFNWRKLMEMVTQINGFQILNLQNDRFLVDFIDLVKSHNQNWLPVAPFVSIADIPQNKDKFKKRIEAALNFVSEDLNILDYFDRIGLQITNGWASEIVVNVQKNNQEKLDLHFGIWPGNTKAQGWKMLNELSKHSNWAPPKEIVVNNERFNVNWGYEIKFCHFNRFITNIVITDKDIRDGKRIISSSIHDKHTGKYSRDEWSELESFLDDHIKEDFNWRKYMKWEKNFVQTNRNYLTLSIGYQIETIIPVDYVQKIDTRIDDLQPLAKLITDIQMKYEQLFDLNIFASSQ
;
A
#
# COMPACT_ATOMS: atom_id res chain seq x y z
N MET A 1 0.07 -9.58 -19.21
CA MET A 1 0.00 -10.87 -19.93
C MET A 1 -1.36 -10.99 -20.61
N ASN A 2 -1.48 -11.68 -21.74
CA ASN A 2 -2.79 -11.95 -22.34
C ASN A 2 -3.54 -12.93 -21.43
N ARG A 3 -4.70 -12.52 -20.87
CA ARG A 3 -5.52 -13.35 -19.97
C ARG A 3 -5.90 -14.70 -20.58
N HIS A 4 -5.96 -14.76 -21.92
CA HIS A 4 -6.32 -15.95 -22.68
C HIS A 4 -5.18 -16.99 -22.77
N LEU A 5 -3.98 -16.65 -22.29
CA LEU A 5 -2.82 -17.54 -22.24
C LEU A 5 -2.50 -18.02 -20.82
N ASN A 6 -3.33 -17.69 -19.83
CA ASN A 6 -3.16 -18.17 -18.47
C ASN A 6 -3.62 -19.64 -18.37
N LEU A 7 -2.73 -20.53 -17.93
CA LEU A 7 -2.97 -21.98 -17.86
C LEU A 7 -4.15 -22.39 -16.97
N PHE A 8 -4.49 -21.57 -15.97
CA PHE A 8 -5.52 -21.92 -14.97
C PHE A 8 -6.88 -21.28 -15.26
N LYS A 9 -6.94 -20.36 -16.23
CA LYS A 9 -8.21 -19.80 -16.67
C LYS A 9 -8.81 -20.65 -17.78
N ALA A 10 -10.02 -21.13 -17.54
CA ALA A 10 -10.78 -21.77 -18.61
C ALA A 10 -11.05 -20.73 -19.71
N PHE A 11 -10.96 -21.15 -20.97
CA PHE A 11 -11.35 -20.30 -22.09
C PHE A 11 -12.88 -20.17 -22.10
N SER A 12 -13.41 -19.19 -21.35
CA SER A 12 -14.83 -18.91 -21.22
C SER A 12 -15.20 -17.58 -21.86
N GLN A 13 -16.32 -17.54 -22.60
CA GLN A 13 -16.93 -16.30 -23.07
C GLN A 13 -17.76 -15.60 -21.97
N ASN A 14 -18.11 -16.32 -20.90
CA ASN A 14 -18.97 -15.82 -19.82
C ASN A 14 -18.29 -15.99 -18.46
N LEU A 15 -17.65 -14.91 -18.00
CA LEU A 15 -16.84 -14.87 -16.78
C LEU A 15 -17.67 -15.13 -15.51
N SER A 16 -18.99 -14.90 -15.54
CA SER A 16 -19.88 -15.13 -14.40
C SER A 16 -20.10 -16.61 -14.06
N HIS A 17 -19.56 -17.54 -14.85
CA HIS A 17 -19.67 -18.98 -14.62
C HIS A 17 -18.34 -19.65 -14.27
N GLU A 18 -17.25 -18.88 -14.12
CA GLU A 18 -15.99 -19.44 -13.63
C GLU A 18 -16.14 -19.84 -12.15
N ASN A 19 -15.94 -21.13 -11.84
CA ASN A 19 -15.81 -21.57 -10.46
C ASN A 19 -14.40 -21.22 -9.96
N ILE A 20 -14.25 -20.00 -9.47
CA ILE A 20 -12.96 -19.46 -9.05
C ILE A 20 -12.35 -20.20 -7.86
N GLU A 21 -13.17 -20.74 -6.94
CA GLU A 21 -12.69 -21.54 -5.80
C GLU A 21 -12.01 -22.81 -6.31
N ASP A 22 -12.68 -23.60 -7.14
CA ASP A 22 -12.10 -24.79 -7.78
C ASP A 22 -10.86 -24.45 -8.61
N ASN A 23 -10.86 -23.35 -9.35
CA ASN A 23 -9.71 -22.93 -10.15
C ASN A 23 -8.51 -22.56 -9.28
N LEU A 24 -8.73 -21.90 -8.14
CA LEU A 24 -7.69 -21.56 -7.18
C LEU A 24 -7.11 -22.83 -6.53
N SER A 25 -7.96 -23.75 -6.07
CA SER A 25 -7.54 -25.04 -5.49
C SER A 25 -6.75 -25.87 -6.50
N ARG A 26 -7.26 -25.99 -7.73
CA ARG A 26 -6.59 -26.71 -8.82
C ARG A 26 -5.25 -26.09 -9.19
N ALA A 27 -5.18 -24.76 -9.30
CA ALA A 27 -3.94 -24.07 -9.63
C ALA A 27 -2.88 -24.28 -8.55
N LEU A 28 -3.27 -24.18 -7.26
CA LEU A 28 -2.38 -24.46 -6.14
C LEU A 28 -1.85 -25.89 -6.18
N VAL A 29 -2.72 -26.89 -6.37
CA VAL A 29 -2.30 -28.30 -6.48
C VAL A 29 -1.29 -28.51 -7.59
N ILE A 30 -1.53 -27.97 -8.79
CA ILE A 30 -0.60 -28.08 -9.92
C ILE A 30 0.74 -27.40 -9.55
N CYS A 31 0.72 -26.23 -8.93
CA CYS A 31 1.96 -25.58 -8.49
C CYS A 31 2.71 -26.43 -7.45
N LEU A 32 2.04 -27.06 -6.49
CA LEU A 32 2.67 -27.96 -5.51
C LEU A 32 3.24 -29.23 -6.16
N GLN A 33 2.59 -29.77 -7.18
CA GLN A 33 3.07 -30.96 -7.91
C GLN A 33 4.29 -30.67 -8.78
N TYR A 34 4.33 -29.52 -9.44
CA TYR A 34 5.33 -29.22 -10.47
C TYR A 34 6.46 -28.27 -10.02
N ASN A 35 6.30 -27.58 -8.89
CA ASN A 35 7.34 -26.73 -8.31
C ASN A 35 7.81 -27.32 -6.98
N SER A 36 8.90 -28.08 -7.03
CA SER A 36 9.44 -28.78 -5.85
C SER A 36 9.88 -27.83 -4.73
N LEU A 37 10.38 -26.64 -5.08
CA LEU A 37 10.76 -25.62 -4.10
C LEU A 37 9.53 -25.03 -3.38
N LEU A 38 8.44 -24.77 -4.11
CA LEU A 38 7.16 -24.38 -3.52
C LEU A 38 6.65 -25.45 -2.58
N PHE A 39 6.63 -26.71 -3.01
CA PHE A 39 6.14 -27.80 -2.17
C PHE A 39 6.99 -27.99 -0.90
N HIS A 40 8.31 -27.89 -1.04
CA HIS A 40 9.25 -27.94 0.07
C HIS A 40 8.97 -26.85 1.12
N GLU A 41 8.90 -25.59 0.70
CA GLU A 41 8.63 -24.47 1.60
C GLU A 41 7.19 -24.48 2.14
N PHE A 42 6.22 -24.96 1.36
CA PHE A 42 4.84 -25.13 1.81
C PHE A 42 4.75 -26.10 2.99
N LEU A 43 5.33 -27.29 2.85
CA LEU A 43 5.40 -28.28 3.92
C LEU A 43 6.14 -27.72 5.14
N LYS A 44 7.31 -27.12 4.94
CA LYS A 44 8.12 -26.54 6.00
C LYS A 44 7.34 -25.51 6.82
N ASN A 45 6.61 -24.60 6.17
CA ASN A 45 5.82 -23.57 6.85
C ASN A 45 4.66 -24.18 7.64
N ILE A 46 3.92 -25.12 7.04
CA ILE A 46 2.82 -25.81 7.74
C ILE A 46 3.34 -26.48 9.01
N PHE A 47 4.38 -27.31 8.88
CA PHE A 47 4.93 -28.03 10.02
C PHE A 47 5.54 -27.08 11.06
N ALA A 48 6.22 -25.99 10.65
CA ALA A 48 6.79 -25.01 11.57
C ALA A 48 5.71 -24.27 12.37
N GLU A 49 4.70 -23.73 11.71
CA GLU A 49 3.64 -22.94 12.35
C GLU A 49 2.76 -23.78 13.30
N THR A 50 2.65 -25.08 13.05
CA THR A 50 1.97 -26.02 13.97
C THR A 50 2.90 -26.61 15.05
N GLY A 51 4.15 -26.17 15.14
CA GLY A 51 5.13 -26.67 16.12
C GLY A 51 5.67 -28.08 15.86
N GLN A 52 5.51 -28.60 14.64
CA GLN A 52 5.91 -29.95 14.21
C GLN A 52 7.15 -29.96 13.30
N ILE A 53 8.07 -28.99 13.43
CA ILE A 53 9.26 -28.88 12.56
C ILE A 53 10.17 -30.13 12.59
N ALA A 54 10.17 -30.88 13.70
CA ALA A 54 10.90 -32.15 13.80
C ALA A 54 10.36 -33.20 12.80
N LEU A 55 9.04 -33.21 12.56
CA LEU A 55 8.41 -34.09 11.58
C LEU A 55 8.94 -33.79 10.19
N TYR A 56 8.92 -32.52 9.77
CA TYR A 56 9.50 -32.07 8.50
C TYR A 56 10.95 -32.52 8.28
N ASN A 57 11.78 -32.39 9.32
CA ASN A 57 13.19 -32.80 9.23
C ASN A 57 13.35 -34.31 9.06
N SER A 58 12.38 -35.11 9.52
CA SER A 58 12.41 -36.57 9.40
C SER A 58 11.76 -37.12 8.13
N ILE A 59 10.72 -36.48 7.56
CA ILE A 59 9.94 -37.07 6.45
C ILE A 59 10.76 -37.35 5.18
N PHE A 60 11.90 -36.69 5.02
CA PHE A 60 12.79 -36.85 3.87
C PHE A 60 14.05 -37.68 4.17
N THR A 61 14.16 -38.26 5.38
CA THR A 61 15.34 -39.03 5.79
C THR A 61 15.33 -40.46 5.28
N ASP A 62 14.14 -41.03 5.07
CA ASP A 62 13.97 -42.35 4.48
C ASP A 62 13.62 -42.24 2.99
N VAL A 63 14.62 -42.51 2.14
CA VAL A 63 14.49 -42.48 0.68
C VAL A 63 13.95 -43.80 0.10
N THR A 64 13.63 -44.79 0.93
CA THR A 64 13.20 -46.12 0.46
C THR A 64 11.68 -46.26 0.25
N GLU A 65 10.87 -45.37 0.85
CA GLU A 65 9.40 -45.36 0.74
C GLU A 65 8.84 -44.12 0.00
N LEU A 66 9.58 -43.57 -0.96
CA LEU A 66 9.24 -42.31 -1.66
C LEU A 66 7.97 -42.36 -2.54
N ASP A 67 7.33 -43.53 -2.71
CA ASP A 67 6.15 -43.72 -3.56
C ASP A 67 4.81 -43.36 -2.90
N ASN A 68 4.81 -42.92 -1.63
CA ASN A 68 3.58 -42.67 -0.85
C ASN A 68 3.07 -41.21 -0.86
N LEU A 69 3.68 -40.31 -1.65
CA LEU A 69 3.16 -38.96 -1.83
C LEU A 69 1.98 -38.96 -2.82
N LYS A 70 0.81 -38.48 -2.38
CA LYS A 70 -0.32 -38.17 -3.25
C LYS A 70 -0.87 -36.78 -2.95
N ILE A 71 -1.22 -36.05 -4.00
CA ILE A 71 -1.86 -34.72 -3.93
C ILE A 71 -3.09 -34.79 -4.84
N ASP A 72 -4.28 -34.77 -4.23
CA ASP A 72 -5.56 -34.97 -4.90
C ASP A 72 -6.51 -33.78 -4.66
N LEU A 73 -7.51 -33.64 -5.53
CA LEU A 73 -8.57 -32.64 -5.47
C LEU A 73 -9.92 -33.31 -5.26
N GLN A 74 -10.83 -32.67 -4.52
CA GLN A 74 -12.22 -33.13 -4.41
C GLN A 74 -12.37 -34.57 -3.92
N VAL A 75 -11.57 -34.95 -2.92
CA VAL A 75 -11.60 -36.30 -2.32
C VAL A 75 -12.79 -36.42 -1.38
N LYS A 76 -13.60 -37.46 -1.56
CA LYS A 76 -14.68 -37.77 -0.62
C LYS A 76 -14.07 -38.34 0.65
N THR A 77 -14.48 -37.83 1.80
CA THR A 77 -13.95 -38.26 3.09
C THR A 77 -14.22 -39.73 3.40
N ASP A 78 -15.28 -40.29 2.82
CA ASP A 78 -15.65 -41.71 2.99
C ASP A 78 -14.67 -42.66 2.29
N ASP A 79 -13.90 -42.16 1.32
CA ASP A 79 -12.89 -42.92 0.58
C ASP A 79 -11.52 -42.90 1.29
N ILE A 80 -11.39 -42.14 2.38
CA ILE A 80 -10.14 -42.00 3.15
C ILE A 80 -10.08 -43.08 4.22
N ASN A 81 -9.06 -43.94 4.16
CA ASN A 81 -8.87 -44.99 5.16
C ASN A 81 -8.31 -44.40 6.47
N SER A 82 -9.15 -44.30 7.50
CA SER A 82 -8.81 -43.71 8.79
C SER A 82 -7.62 -44.36 9.51
N GLU A 83 -7.30 -45.63 9.22
CA GLU A 83 -6.24 -46.36 9.92
C GLU A 83 -4.83 -46.04 9.38
N GLU A 84 -4.74 -45.36 8.24
CA GLU A 84 -3.46 -45.02 7.58
C GLU A 84 -2.79 -43.79 8.20
N PHE A 85 -3.54 -42.91 8.86
CA PHE A 85 -3.03 -41.60 9.27
C PHE A 85 -2.92 -41.45 10.78
N ARG A 86 -1.70 -41.20 11.26
CA ARG A 86 -1.41 -40.88 12.67
C ARG A 86 -1.49 -39.40 12.96
N LYS A 87 -1.18 -38.55 11.97
CA LYS A 87 -1.15 -37.09 12.10
C LYS A 87 -1.98 -36.47 10.98
N VAL A 88 -2.83 -35.52 11.34
CA VAL A 88 -3.68 -34.80 10.39
C VAL A 88 -3.43 -33.30 10.51
N PHE A 89 -3.19 -32.63 9.40
CA PHE A 89 -3.04 -31.17 9.32
C PHE A 89 -4.29 -30.61 8.66
N ALA A 90 -5.02 -29.78 9.39
CA ALA A 90 -6.25 -29.15 8.92
C ALA A 90 -5.95 -27.69 8.56
N ILE A 91 -5.84 -27.40 7.26
CA ILE A 91 -5.38 -26.11 6.75
C ILE A 91 -6.56 -25.31 6.18
N ALA A 92 -6.80 -24.13 6.72
CA ALA A 92 -7.75 -23.18 6.16
C ALA A 92 -7.02 -22.17 5.27
N ILE A 93 -7.48 -22.02 4.02
CA ILE A 93 -7.02 -20.96 3.10
C ILE A 93 -8.21 -20.06 2.78
N SER A 94 -8.32 -18.93 3.48
CA SER A 94 -9.40 -17.94 3.25
C SER A 94 -8.84 -16.54 3.03
N GLY A 95 -9.71 -15.57 2.70
CA GLY A 95 -9.33 -14.18 2.48
C GLY A 95 -9.01 -13.40 3.76
N ARG A 96 -9.45 -13.91 4.92
CA ARG A 96 -9.25 -13.29 6.24
C ARG A 96 -8.39 -14.15 7.14
N THR A 97 -7.84 -13.53 8.18
CA THR A 97 -7.19 -14.26 9.28
C THR A 97 -8.23 -15.00 10.10
N LEU A 98 -7.98 -16.27 10.42
CA LEU A 98 -8.85 -17.11 11.23
C LEU A 98 -8.15 -17.48 12.55
N ASP A 99 -8.85 -17.32 13.66
CA ASP A 99 -8.41 -17.90 14.93
C ASP A 99 -8.76 -19.40 14.96
N MET A 100 -7.74 -20.24 14.83
CA MET A 100 -7.89 -21.70 14.81
C MET A 100 -8.04 -22.32 16.20
N SER A 101 -7.95 -21.54 17.29
CA SER A 101 -8.19 -22.06 18.65
C SER A 101 -9.60 -22.66 18.79
N GLY A 102 -10.58 -22.06 18.12
CA GLY A 102 -11.97 -22.52 18.09
C GLY A 102 -12.20 -23.79 17.26
N PHE A 103 -11.20 -24.28 16.51
CA PHE A 103 -11.34 -25.46 15.66
C PHE A 103 -11.76 -26.70 16.47
N TYR A 104 -11.08 -26.97 17.59
CA TYR A 104 -11.30 -28.15 18.44
C TYR A 104 -12.62 -28.11 19.22
N SER A 105 -13.29 -26.95 19.28
CA SER A 105 -14.57 -26.78 19.96
C SER A 105 -15.78 -27.14 19.07
N ASN A 106 -15.55 -27.42 17.79
CA ASN A 106 -16.61 -27.87 16.88
C ASN A 106 -17.07 -29.30 17.25
N LYS A 107 -18.28 -29.65 16.82
CA LYS A 107 -18.86 -30.98 17.02
C LYS A 107 -19.06 -31.68 15.68
N ALA A 108 -18.68 -32.95 15.62
CA ALA A 108 -18.85 -33.76 14.43
C ALA A 108 -20.33 -33.97 14.11
N ASN A 109 -20.67 -33.87 12.82
CA ASN A 109 -21.96 -34.21 12.26
C ASN A 109 -21.79 -35.40 11.33
N THR A 110 -21.96 -36.60 11.88
CA THR A 110 -21.69 -37.88 11.22
C THR A 110 -22.68 -38.26 10.11
N ASN A 111 -23.65 -37.38 9.80
CA ASN A 111 -24.77 -37.72 8.93
C ASN A 111 -24.59 -37.24 7.48
N LYS A 112 -23.39 -36.76 7.10
CA LYS A 112 -23.11 -36.28 5.74
C LYS A 112 -21.72 -36.72 5.27
N SER A 113 -21.67 -37.16 4.02
CA SER A 113 -20.42 -37.30 3.27
C SER A 113 -19.89 -35.92 2.93
N HIS A 114 -18.59 -35.70 3.14
CA HIS A 114 -17.92 -34.43 2.87
C HIS A 114 -16.92 -34.62 1.72
N ILE A 115 -16.64 -33.54 0.98
CA ILE A 115 -15.65 -33.50 -0.09
C ILE A 115 -14.62 -32.45 0.33
N THR A 116 -13.33 -32.79 0.28
CA THR A 116 -12.22 -31.88 0.55
C THR A 116 -11.87 -31.07 -0.69
N ASP A 117 -11.40 -29.83 -0.56
CA ASP A 117 -10.91 -29.12 -1.75
C ASP A 117 -9.58 -29.69 -2.22
N ILE A 118 -8.63 -29.87 -1.29
CA ILE A 118 -7.33 -30.49 -1.55
C ILE A 118 -7.03 -31.49 -0.44
N PHE A 119 -6.49 -32.64 -0.81
CA PHE A 119 -6.00 -33.66 0.10
C PHE A 119 -4.57 -34.05 -0.27
N ILE A 120 -3.66 -34.06 0.71
CA ILE A 120 -2.28 -34.51 0.53
C ILE A 120 -2.01 -35.64 1.52
N SER A 121 -1.53 -36.78 1.02
CA SER A 121 -1.05 -37.87 1.86
C SER A 121 0.47 -38.03 1.71
N ILE A 122 1.17 -38.16 2.82
CA ILE A 122 2.61 -38.45 2.88
C ILE A 122 2.83 -39.47 3.98
N ASN A 123 3.09 -40.72 3.63
CA ASN A 123 3.21 -41.83 4.60
C ASN A 123 1.98 -41.88 5.53
N ASP A 124 2.17 -41.72 6.84
CA ASP A 124 1.12 -41.71 7.86
C ASP A 124 0.60 -40.29 8.20
N ILE A 125 0.84 -39.31 7.32
CA ILE A 125 0.41 -37.92 7.47
C ILE A 125 -0.66 -37.60 6.42
N ALA A 126 -1.77 -37.03 6.88
CA ALA A 126 -2.78 -36.41 6.02
C ALA A 126 -2.76 -34.88 6.18
N ILE A 127 -2.87 -34.15 5.07
CA ILE A 127 -3.08 -32.70 5.05
C ILE A 127 -4.39 -32.45 4.30
N VAL A 128 -5.40 -31.97 5.03
CA VAL A 128 -6.71 -31.59 4.50
C VAL A 128 -6.73 -30.07 4.38
N ILE A 129 -6.99 -29.56 3.18
CA ILE A 129 -7.02 -28.13 2.92
C ILE A 129 -8.41 -27.76 2.43
N GLU A 130 -8.98 -26.73 3.05
CA GLU A 130 -10.25 -26.12 2.66
C GLU A 130 -9.99 -24.69 2.20
N VAL A 131 -10.41 -24.39 0.97
CA VAL A 131 -10.12 -23.15 0.26
C VAL A 131 -11.38 -22.32 0.13
N LYS A 132 -11.29 -21.03 0.43
CA LYS A 132 -12.36 -20.06 0.18
C LYS A 132 -11.88 -18.94 -0.71
N ARG A 133 -12.71 -18.56 -1.68
CA ARG A 133 -12.43 -17.45 -2.61
C ARG A 133 -12.61 -16.05 -1.99
N ASN A 134 -13.06 -15.96 -0.75
CA ASN A 134 -13.47 -14.74 -0.05
C ASN A 134 -13.17 -14.87 1.47
N ASP A 135 -13.78 -14.03 2.29
CA ASP A 135 -13.58 -13.98 3.75
C ASP A 135 -14.47 -14.96 4.53
N ASP A 136 -15.02 -15.98 3.87
CA ASP A 136 -15.88 -16.98 4.50
C ASP A 136 -15.12 -17.82 5.53
N ASP A 137 -15.78 -18.12 6.66
CA ASP A 137 -15.22 -18.98 7.70
C ASP A 137 -15.38 -20.45 7.35
N CYS A 138 -14.29 -21.12 7.01
CA CYS A 138 -14.33 -22.54 6.67
C CYS A 138 -14.01 -23.48 7.83
N ARG A 139 -13.78 -22.98 9.06
CA ARG A 139 -13.34 -23.81 10.21
C ARG A 139 -14.29 -24.97 10.50
N SER A 140 -15.59 -24.72 10.47
CA SER A 140 -16.59 -25.76 10.74
C SER A 140 -16.59 -26.81 9.65
N GLN A 141 -16.54 -26.41 8.37
CA GLN A 141 -16.49 -27.33 7.23
C GLN A 141 -15.21 -28.20 7.26
N LEU A 142 -14.06 -27.57 7.48
CA LEU A 142 -12.77 -28.24 7.61
C LEU A 142 -12.75 -29.22 8.79
N TYR A 143 -13.34 -28.85 9.92
CA TYR A 143 -13.49 -29.77 11.06
C TYR A 143 -14.33 -30.99 10.68
N GLN A 144 -15.47 -30.80 9.99
CA GLN A 144 -16.31 -31.94 9.57
C GLN A 144 -15.56 -32.89 8.63
N GLN A 145 -14.76 -32.35 7.71
CA GLN A 145 -13.97 -33.17 6.79
C GLN A 145 -12.96 -34.03 7.54
N VAL A 146 -12.26 -33.47 8.52
CA VAL A 146 -11.29 -34.21 9.36
C VAL A 146 -12.01 -35.23 10.25
N ALA A 147 -13.15 -34.84 10.85
CA ALA A 147 -13.94 -35.69 11.74
C ALA A 147 -14.54 -36.91 11.06
N ALA A 148 -14.73 -36.85 9.74
CA ALA A 148 -15.28 -37.95 8.96
C ALA A 148 -14.36 -39.18 8.94
N PHE A 149 -13.03 -39.01 9.06
CA PHE A 149 -12.06 -40.11 9.04
C PHE A 149 -11.11 -40.12 10.24
N THR A 150 -11.24 -39.20 11.20
CA THR A 150 -10.40 -39.14 12.41
C THR A 150 -11.27 -39.24 13.66
N LYS A 151 -11.11 -40.31 14.45
CA LYS A 151 -11.96 -40.60 15.62
C LYS A 151 -11.76 -39.62 16.79
N ASP A 152 -10.52 -39.23 17.05
CA ASP A 152 -10.16 -38.34 18.16
C ASP A 152 -9.52 -37.07 17.61
N ILE A 153 -10.28 -35.97 17.50
CA ILE A 153 -9.72 -34.68 17.09
C ILE A 153 -9.22 -33.94 18.31
N ASN A 154 -7.90 -33.88 18.48
CA ASN A 154 -7.25 -33.12 19.56
C ASN A 154 -5.91 -32.54 19.09
N PRO A 155 -5.32 -31.59 19.83
CA PRO A 155 -4.05 -30.96 19.45
C PRO A 155 -2.83 -31.89 19.40
N ASP A 156 -2.91 -33.13 19.89
CA ASP A 156 -1.80 -34.08 19.88
C ASP A 156 -1.69 -34.84 18.55
N ASN A 157 -2.77 -34.93 17.77
CA ASN A 157 -2.82 -35.67 16.52
C ASN A 157 -3.43 -34.89 15.34
N VAL A 158 -4.20 -33.83 15.60
CA VAL A 158 -4.76 -32.94 14.59
C VAL A 158 -4.22 -31.53 14.79
N TYR A 159 -3.61 -30.97 13.76
CA TYR A 159 -3.01 -29.64 13.78
C TYR A 159 -3.77 -28.69 12.87
N ALA A 160 -4.57 -27.82 13.46
CA ALA A 160 -5.34 -26.81 12.74
C ALA A 160 -4.50 -25.54 12.49
N LEU A 161 -4.44 -25.06 11.25
CA LEU A 161 -3.66 -23.89 10.85
C LEU A 161 -4.46 -22.94 9.94
N ASP A 162 -4.36 -21.65 10.21
CA ASP A 162 -4.76 -20.60 9.28
C ASP A 162 -3.59 -20.27 8.36
N PHE A 163 -3.66 -20.78 7.13
CA PHE A 163 -2.70 -20.52 6.05
C PHE A 163 -3.38 -19.69 4.95
N ASN A 164 -4.06 -18.61 5.36
CA ASN A 164 -4.79 -17.70 4.49
C ASN A 164 -4.01 -17.23 3.24
N TRP A 165 -4.75 -16.68 2.28
CA TRP A 165 -4.21 -16.28 0.99
C TRP A 165 -3.02 -15.33 1.09
N ARG A 166 -2.94 -14.46 2.10
CA ARG A 166 -1.80 -13.53 2.26
C ARG A 166 -0.51 -14.29 2.57
N LYS A 167 -0.56 -15.22 3.53
CA LYS A 167 0.59 -16.07 3.90
C LYS A 167 1.05 -16.93 2.71
N LEU A 168 0.10 -17.59 2.04
CA LEU A 168 0.40 -18.42 0.88
C LEU A 168 1.03 -17.58 -0.25
N MET A 169 0.45 -16.43 -0.58
CA MET A 169 0.94 -15.61 -1.69
C MET A 169 2.25 -14.89 -1.37
N GLU A 170 2.54 -14.62 -0.10
CA GLU A 170 3.86 -14.18 0.33
C GLU A 170 4.93 -15.22 -0.03
N MET A 171 4.73 -16.47 0.41
CA MET A 171 5.64 -17.58 0.10
C MET A 171 5.77 -17.80 -1.41
N VAL A 172 4.65 -17.87 -2.13
CA VAL A 172 4.64 -18.06 -3.60
C VAL A 172 5.42 -16.95 -4.31
N THR A 173 5.23 -15.69 -3.91
CA THR A 173 5.92 -14.55 -4.54
C THR A 173 7.41 -14.55 -4.23
N GLN A 174 7.82 -14.92 -3.01
CA GLN A 174 9.22 -15.06 -2.63
C GLN A 174 9.92 -16.15 -3.46
N ILE A 175 9.28 -17.32 -3.62
CA ILE A 175 9.83 -18.45 -4.39
C ILE A 175 9.93 -18.11 -5.87
N ASN A 176 8.90 -17.48 -6.44
CA ASN A 176 8.95 -16.99 -7.81
C ASN A 176 10.07 -15.94 -7.99
N GLY A 177 10.26 -15.05 -7.00
CA GLY A 177 11.37 -14.09 -6.99
C GLY A 177 12.74 -14.77 -6.99
N PHE A 178 12.95 -15.77 -6.13
CA PHE A 178 14.16 -16.58 -6.08
C PHE A 178 14.43 -17.31 -7.40
N GLN A 179 13.38 -17.90 -7.99
CA GLN A 179 13.48 -18.60 -9.28
C GLN A 179 13.80 -17.65 -10.44
N ILE A 180 13.22 -16.45 -10.49
CA ILE A 180 13.57 -15.41 -11.46
C ILE A 180 15.06 -15.04 -11.34
N LEU A 181 15.55 -14.84 -10.11
CA LEU A 181 16.95 -14.53 -9.86
C LEU A 181 17.89 -15.64 -10.35
N ASN A 182 17.46 -16.90 -10.24
CA ASN A 182 18.21 -18.07 -10.71
C ASN A 182 17.92 -18.45 -12.17
N LEU A 183 17.19 -17.62 -12.94
CA LEU A 183 16.79 -17.89 -14.33
C LEU A 183 15.98 -19.19 -14.50
N GLN A 184 15.31 -19.64 -13.44
CA GLN A 184 14.44 -20.83 -13.40
C GLN A 184 12.96 -20.44 -13.43
N ASN A 185 12.56 -19.61 -14.39
CA ASN A 185 11.18 -19.12 -14.47
C ASN A 185 10.19 -20.28 -14.57
N ASP A 186 9.26 -20.36 -13.61
CA ASP A 186 8.20 -21.36 -13.60
C ASP A 186 6.89 -20.75 -14.14
N ARG A 187 6.42 -21.27 -15.27
CA ARG A 187 5.18 -20.82 -15.90
C ARG A 187 3.96 -21.06 -15.01
N PHE A 188 3.92 -22.16 -14.25
CA PHE A 188 2.82 -22.45 -13.34
C PHE A 188 2.77 -21.40 -12.22
N LEU A 189 3.90 -21.07 -11.58
CA LEU A 189 3.89 -20.03 -10.54
C LEU A 189 3.47 -18.66 -11.09
N VAL A 190 3.98 -18.28 -12.26
CA VAL A 190 3.62 -17.00 -12.90
C VAL A 190 2.13 -16.93 -13.20
N ASP A 191 1.56 -17.98 -13.80
CA ASP A 191 0.13 -18.01 -14.12
C ASP A 191 -0.75 -18.11 -12.86
N PHE A 192 -0.26 -18.73 -11.78
CA PHE A 192 -0.97 -18.78 -10.50
C PHE A 192 -1.01 -17.40 -9.84
N ILE A 193 0.12 -16.69 -9.79
CA ILE A 193 0.19 -15.31 -9.33
C ILE A 193 -0.74 -14.42 -10.15
N ASP A 194 -0.75 -14.56 -11.48
CA ASP A 194 -1.64 -13.79 -12.36
C ASP A 194 -3.13 -14.13 -12.16
N LEU A 195 -3.46 -15.40 -11.88
CA LEU A 195 -4.81 -15.83 -11.54
C LEU A 195 -5.28 -15.12 -10.26
N VAL A 196 -4.49 -15.24 -9.18
CA VAL A 196 -4.79 -14.61 -7.88
C VAL A 196 -4.89 -13.09 -8.03
N LYS A 197 -3.93 -12.46 -8.71
CA LYS A 197 -3.93 -11.01 -8.98
C LYS A 197 -5.21 -10.53 -9.64
N SER A 198 -5.72 -11.33 -10.58
CA SER A 198 -6.92 -10.99 -11.34
C SER A 198 -8.22 -11.15 -10.55
N HIS A 199 -8.19 -11.98 -9.50
CA HIS A 199 -9.33 -12.20 -8.61
C HIS A 199 -9.30 -11.23 -7.42
N ASN A 200 -8.18 -11.21 -6.68
CA ASN A 200 -7.98 -10.33 -5.55
C ASN A 200 -6.51 -9.91 -5.42
N GLN A 201 -6.21 -8.69 -5.87
CA GLN A 201 -4.86 -8.13 -5.77
C GLN A 201 -4.40 -7.90 -4.32
N ASN A 202 -5.32 -7.75 -3.36
CA ASN A 202 -4.99 -7.46 -1.96
C ASN A 202 -4.43 -8.68 -1.21
N TRP A 203 -4.49 -9.87 -1.81
CA TRP A 203 -3.82 -11.06 -1.29
C TRP A 203 -2.33 -11.10 -1.62
N LEU A 204 -1.89 -10.37 -2.65
CA LEU A 204 -0.48 -10.32 -3.01
C LEU A 204 0.29 -9.46 -2.02
N PRO A 205 1.52 -9.88 -1.65
CA PRO A 205 2.36 -9.08 -0.78
C PRO A 205 2.80 -7.80 -1.49
N VAL A 206 2.91 -6.71 -0.73
CA VAL A 206 3.50 -5.45 -1.21
C VAL A 206 4.92 -5.36 -0.67
N ALA A 207 5.89 -5.39 -1.58
CA ALA A 207 7.32 -5.43 -1.25
C ALA A 207 7.72 -4.28 -0.29
N PRO A 208 8.48 -4.57 0.79
CA PRO A 208 9.00 -3.54 1.67
C PRO A 208 10.03 -2.68 0.94
N PHE A 209 10.18 -1.42 1.33
CA PHE A 209 11.09 -0.49 0.67
C PHE A 209 12.53 -1.01 0.60
N VAL A 210 13.02 -1.70 1.63
CA VAL A 210 14.39 -2.28 1.63
C VAL A 210 14.66 -3.18 0.42
N SER A 211 13.62 -3.82 -0.14
CA SER A 211 13.73 -4.74 -1.27
C SER A 211 13.55 -4.06 -2.64
N ILE A 212 13.14 -2.79 -2.67
CA ILE A 212 12.88 -2.03 -3.89
C ILE A 212 14.13 -1.22 -4.22
N ALA A 213 14.76 -1.48 -5.36
CA ALA A 213 15.91 -0.69 -5.79
C ALA A 213 15.54 0.80 -5.97
N ASP A 214 16.40 1.69 -5.45
CA ASP A 214 16.30 3.15 -5.55
C ASP A 214 16.65 3.62 -6.97
N ILE A 215 15.72 3.40 -7.90
CA ILE A 215 15.79 3.83 -9.30
C ILE A 215 14.44 4.41 -9.75
N PRO A 216 14.40 5.43 -10.63
CA PRO A 216 13.16 6.11 -11.01
C PRO A 216 12.05 5.22 -11.55
N GLN A 217 12.39 4.10 -12.21
CA GLN A 217 11.45 3.14 -12.79
C GLN A 217 10.63 2.41 -11.72
N ASN A 218 11.10 2.37 -10.48
CA ASN A 218 10.41 1.71 -9.38
C ASN A 218 9.44 2.64 -8.61
N LYS A 219 9.22 3.88 -9.07
CA LYS A 219 8.31 4.84 -8.43
C LYS A 219 6.94 4.25 -8.06
N ASP A 220 6.34 3.46 -8.96
CA ASP A 220 5.03 2.85 -8.71
C ASP A 220 5.05 1.78 -7.61
N LYS A 221 6.19 1.10 -7.40
CA LYS A 221 6.35 0.13 -6.31
C LYS A 221 6.40 0.84 -4.96
N PHE A 222 7.13 1.96 -4.88
CA PHE A 222 7.14 2.81 -3.68
C PHE A 222 5.73 3.34 -3.39
N LYS A 223 5.03 3.87 -4.40
CA LYS A 223 3.66 4.36 -4.26
C LYS A 223 2.72 3.29 -3.68
N LYS A 224 2.76 2.07 -4.20
CA LYS A 224 1.93 0.95 -3.70
C LYS A 224 2.19 0.60 -2.23
N ARG A 225 3.44 0.63 -1.78
CA ARG A 225 3.79 0.35 -0.38
C ARG A 225 3.35 1.49 0.55
N ILE A 226 3.38 2.74 0.10
CA ILE A 226 2.78 3.89 0.80
C ILE A 226 1.27 3.72 0.93
N GLU A 227 0.57 3.38 -0.17
CA GLU A 227 -0.88 3.12 -0.15
C GLU A 227 -1.24 1.98 0.80
N ALA A 228 -0.45 0.90 0.83
CA ALA A 228 -0.63 -0.20 1.78
C ALA A 228 -0.47 0.26 3.23
N ALA A 229 0.57 1.06 3.53
CA ALA A 229 0.80 1.59 4.87
C ALA A 229 -0.31 2.55 5.31
N LEU A 230 -0.85 3.37 4.40
CA LEU A 230 -1.96 4.26 4.69
C LEU A 230 -3.26 3.50 4.95
N ASN A 231 -3.59 2.51 4.11
CA ASN A 231 -4.75 1.66 4.34
C ASN A 231 -4.70 0.95 5.70
N PHE A 232 -3.49 0.60 6.15
CA PHE A 232 -3.26 -0.01 7.46
C PHE A 232 -3.60 0.91 8.65
N VAL A 233 -3.48 2.24 8.50
CA VAL A 233 -3.88 3.24 9.52
C VAL A 233 -5.11 4.06 9.10
N SER A 234 -5.92 3.55 8.18
CA SER A 234 -7.06 4.29 7.60
C SER A 234 -8.16 4.63 8.59
N GLU A 235 -8.25 3.94 9.73
CA GLU A 235 -9.15 4.33 10.82
C GLU A 235 -8.68 5.60 11.55
N ASP A 236 -7.37 5.85 11.57
CA ASP A 236 -6.75 7.02 12.20
C ASP A 236 -6.60 8.19 11.20
N LEU A 237 -6.55 7.89 9.89
CA LEU A 237 -6.27 8.86 8.83
C LEU A 237 -7.40 8.94 7.79
N ASN A 238 -7.93 10.13 7.59
CA ASN A 238 -8.84 10.40 6.46
C ASN A 238 -8.03 10.54 5.15
N ILE A 239 -7.90 9.43 4.42
CA ILE A 239 -7.23 9.38 3.12
C ILE A 239 -8.19 9.89 2.04
N LEU A 240 -7.72 10.83 1.23
CA LEU A 240 -8.46 11.38 0.09
C LEU A 240 -8.12 10.58 -1.16
N ASP A 241 -9.13 9.91 -1.72
CA ASP A 241 -8.98 9.08 -2.92
C ASP A 241 -9.02 9.95 -4.18
N TYR A 242 -7.84 10.25 -4.73
CA TYR A 242 -7.68 10.88 -6.04
C TYR A 242 -6.95 9.94 -6.98
N PHE A 243 -7.40 9.87 -8.24
CA PHE A 243 -6.80 9.00 -9.25
C PHE A 243 -5.29 9.26 -9.46
N ASP A 244 -4.84 10.50 -9.30
CA ASP A 244 -3.49 10.96 -9.66
C ASP A 244 -2.54 11.16 -8.48
N ARG A 245 -3.03 11.17 -7.22
CA ARG A 245 -2.21 11.52 -6.04
C ARG A 245 -2.76 10.92 -4.75
N ILE A 246 -1.87 10.77 -3.76
CA ILE A 246 -2.22 10.34 -2.41
C ILE A 246 -2.40 11.60 -1.55
N GLY A 247 -3.63 11.86 -1.09
CA GLY A 247 -3.94 12.98 -0.21
C GLY A 247 -4.26 12.54 1.21
N LEU A 248 -3.70 13.19 2.22
CA LEU A 248 -4.06 13.02 3.63
C LEU A 248 -4.84 14.25 4.07
N GLN A 249 -6.07 14.11 4.53
CA GLN A 249 -6.91 15.26 4.90
C GLN A 249 -6.34 15.99 6.12
N ILE A 250 -6.41 17.33 6.11
CA ILE A 250 -6.16 18.19 7.27
C ILE A 250 -7.43 18.94 7.64
N THR A 251 -7.71 19.07 8.94
CA THR A 251 -8.94 19.68 9.47
C THR A 251 -8.80 21.15 9.88
N ASN A 252 -7.58 21.70 9.88
CA ASN A 252 -7.28 23.00 10.48
C ASN A 252 -7.78 24.18 9.62
N GLY A 253 -8.23 23.90 8.39
CA GLY A 253 -8.94 24.83 7.52
C GLY A 253 -8.08 25.89 6.83
N TRP A 254 -6.82 26.10 7.25
CA TRP A 254 -5.84 26.91 6.52
C TRP A 254 -5.16 26.13 5.37
N ALA A 255 -5.25 24.81 5.39
CA ALA A 255 -4.98 23.89 4.27
C ALA A 255 -6.07 22.80 4.27
N SER A 256 -6.12 22.00 3.20
CA SER A 256 -7.09 20.90 3.05
C SER A 256 -6.46 19.52 3.10
N GLU A 257 -5.21 19.39 2.66
CA GLU A 257 -4.56 18.10 2.51
C GLU A 257 -3.04 18.21 2.53
N ILE A 258 -2.39 17.10 2.87
CA ILE A 258 -0.99 16.79 2.58
C ILE A 258 -0.97 15.89 1.36
N VAL A 259 -0.15 16.22 0.36
CA VAL A 259 0.05 15.36 -0.80
C VAL A 259 1.35 14.58 -0.65
N VAL A 260 1.25 13.26 -0.69
CA VAL A 260 2.41 12.37 -0.65
C VAL A 260 2.80 11.98 -2.07
N ASN A 261 4.05 12.24 -2.44
CA ASN A 261 4.58 11.94 -3.76
C ASN A 261 5.95 11.27 -3.67
N VAL A 262 6.25 10.44 -4.65
CA VAL A 262 7.60 9.92 -4.89
C VAL A 262 8.17 10.66 -6.09
N GLN A 263 9.29 11.36 -5.90
CA GLN A 263 9.91 12.17 -6.95
C GLN A 263 11.39 11.82 -7.08
N LYS A 264 11.97 12.11 -8.24
CA LYS A 264 13.42 11.98 -8.42
C LYS A 264 14.12 13.26 -7.98
N ASN A 265 15.27 13.12 -7.35
CA ASN A 265 16.15 14.23 -7.01
C ASN A 265 17.22 14.44 -8.10
N ASN A 266 18.08 15.44 -7.88
CA ASN A 266 19.12 15.84 -8.82
C ASN A 266 20.18 14.75 -9.06
N GLN A 267 20.23 13.71 -8.23
CA GLN A 267 21.14 12.58 -8.36
C GLN A 267 20.47 11.37 -9.03
N GLU A 268 19.28 11.55 -9.62
CA GLU A 268 18.44 10.49 -10.20
C GLU A 268 18.04 9.38 -9.20
N LYS A 269 18.16 9.66 -7.90
CA LYS A 269 17.59 8.87 -6.80
C LYS A 269 16.17 9.31 -6.49
N LEU A 270 15.40 8.48 -5.80
CA LEU A 270 14.05 8.79 -5.38
C LEU A 270 14.03 9.37 -3.96
N ASP A 271 13.12 10.32 -3.75
CA ASP A 271 12.75 10.88 -2.45
C ASP A 271 11.23 10.80 -2.27
N LEU A 272 10.80 10.68 -1.02
CA LEU A 272 9.40 10.87 -0.61
C LEU A 272 9.18 12.33 -0.24
N HIS A 273 8.19 12.94 -0.87
CA HIS A 273 7.82 14.34 -0.70
C HIS A 273 6.45 14.41 -0.04
N PHE A 274 6.38 15.12 1.08
CA PHE A 274 5.13 15.43 1.76
C PHE A 274 4.89 16.92 1.57
N GLY A 275 3.93 17.29 0.71
CA GLY A 275 3.65 18.68 0.38
C GLY A 275 2.36 19.19 1.03
N ILE A 276 2.37 20.41 1.53
CA ILE A 276 1.19 21.11 2.06
C ILE A 276 1.14 22.55 1.55
N TRP A 277 -0.08 23.04 1.27
CA TRP A 277 -0.31 24.37 0.72
C TRP A 277 -1.23 25.22 1.62
N PRO A 278 -0.72 25.84 2.70
CA PRO A 278 -1.46 26.84 3.45
C PRO A 278 -1.88 28.00 2.54
N GLY A 279 -3.16 28.38 2.55
CA GLY A 279 -3.65 29.49 1.71
C GLY A 279 -3.93 29.14 0.25
N ASN A 280 -4.07 27.85 -0.08
CA ASN A 280 -4.37 27.34 -1.43
C ASN A 280 -5.72 27.81 -2.03
N THR A 281 -6.56 28.47 -1.23
CA THR A 281 -7.78 29.18 -1.63
C THR A 281 -7.90 30.48 -0.84
N LYS A 282 -8.72 31.44 -1.30
CA LYS A 282 -8.97 32.69 -0.57
C LYS A 282 -9.45 32.45 0.87
N ALA A 283 -10.39 31.52 1.06
CA ALA A 283 -10.90 31.18 2.40
C ALA A 283 -9.83 30.57 3.31
N GLN A 284 -8.97 29.69 2.76
CA GLN A 284 -7.82 29.15 3.49
C GLN A 284 -6.81 30.25 3.84
N GLY A 285 -6.59 31.22 2.96
CA GLY A 285 -5.66 32.33 3.20
C GLY A 285 -6.07 33.19 4.39
N TRP A 286 -7.37 33.47 4.55
CA TRP A 286 -7.89 34.13 5.75
C TRP A 286 -7.57 33.38 7.04
N LYS A 287 -7.81 32.06 7.05
CA LYS A 287 -7.52 31.22 8.22
C LYS A 287 -6.03 31.15 8.52
N MET A 288 -5.20 31.04 7.49
CA MET A 288 -3.74 31.06 7.61
C MET A 288 -3.26 32.39 8.22
N LEU A 289 -3.75 33.53 7.74
CA LEU A 289 -3.40 34.85 8.27
C LEU A 289 -3.84 35.02 9.73
N ASN A 290 -4.99 34.47 10.11
CA ASN A 290 -5.42 34.46 11.50
C ASN A 290 -4.44 33.70 12.39
N GLU A 291 -3.92 32.54 11.95
CA GLU A 291 -2.88 31.81 12.70
C GLU A 291 -1.57 32.60 12.76
N LEU A 292 -1.11 33.17 11.65
CA LEU A 292 0.09 34.02 11.63
C LEU A 292 -0.02 35.22 12.57
N SER A 293 -1.22 35.81 12.71
CA SER A 293 -1.44 36.94 13.62
C SER A 293 -1.26 36.59 15.10
N LYS A 294 -1.49 35.31 15.48
CA LYS A 294 -1.25 34.80 16.84
C LYS A 294 0.23 34.50 17.09
N HIS A 295 1.02 34.35 16.04
CA HIS A 295 2.41 33.91 16.09
C HIS A 295 3.33 34.85 15.29
N SER A 296 3.59 36.04 15.85
CA SER A 296 4.30 37.15 15.18
C SER A 296 5.72 36.83 14.69
N ASN A 297 6.36 35.79 15.24
CA ASN A 297 7.71 35.36 14.87
C ASN A 297 7.72 34.03 14.08
N TRP A 298 6.55 33.55 13.64
CA TRP A 298 6.48 32.32 12.87
C TRP A 298 7.17 32.48 11.51
N ALA A 299 7.94 31.47 11.14
CA ALA A 299 8.48 31.30 9.80
C ALA A 299 8.38 29.82 9.43
N PRO A 300 8.27 29.48 8.14
CA PRO A 300 8.30 28.09 7.73
C PRO A 300 9.58 27.40 8.25
N PRO A 301 9.46 26.20 8.82
CA PRO A 301 10.62 25.48 9.34
C PRO A 301 11.59 25.15 8.20
N LYS A 302 12.90 25.14 8.50
CA LYS A 302 13.93 24.64 7.57
C LYS A 302 14.06 23.12 7.61
N GLU A 303 13.63 22.53 8.71
CA GLU A 303 13.68 21.11 8.97
C GLU A 303 12.54 20.69 9.89
N ILE A 304 12.12 19.43 9.79
CA ILE A 304 11.27 18.79 10.81
C ILE A 304 12.01 17.61 11.42
N VAL A 305 11.75 17.37 12.71
CA VAL A 305 12.25 16.18 13.41
C VAL A 305 11.15 15.14 13.46
N VAL A 306 11.40 13.97 12.87
CA VAL A 306 10.52 12.79 12.92
C VAL A 306 11.36 11.57 13.20
N ASN A 307 10.94 10.69 14.11
CA ASN A 307 11.71 9.51 14.53
C ASN A 307 13.17 9.82 14.94
N ASN A 308 13.39 10.95 15.62
CA ASN A 308 14.72 11.47 16.01
C ASN A 308 15.67 11.82 14.85
N GLU A 309 15.16 11.88 13.61
CA GLU A 309 15.92 12.29 12.43
C GLU A 309 15.45 13.65 11.93
N ARG A 310 16.39 14.45 11.41
CA ARG A 310 16.11 15.78 10.84
C ARG A 310 15.93 15.66 9.33
N PHE A 311 14.77 16.10 8.83
CA PHE A 311 14.45 16.12 7.41
C PHE A 311 14.33 17.54 6.90
N ASN A 312 14.94 17.82 5.74
CA ASN A 312 14.89 19.13 5.12
C ASN A 312 13.46 19.49 4.70
N VAL A 313 13.14 20.76 4.88
CA VAL A 313 11.90 21.36 4.41
C VAL A 313 12.22 22.41 3.36
N ASN A 314 11.67 22.20 2.17
CA ASN A 314 11.64 23.19 1.11
C ASN A 314 10.35 23.99 1.23
N TRP A 315 10.45 25.31 1.11
CA TRP A 315 9.26 26.16 1.12
C TRP A 315 9.41 27.37 0.21
N GLY A 316 8.28 27.94 -0.16
CA GLY A 316 8.18 29.21 -0.85
C GLY A 316 6.79 29.83 -0.69
N TYR A 317 6.67 31.10 -1.02
CA TYR A 317 5.39 31.77 -1.21
C TYR A 317 4.79 31.28 -2.52
N GLU A 318 3.61 30.68 -2.44
CA GLU A 318 2.86 30.26 -3.62
C GLU A 318 1.84 31.34 -4.00
N ILE A 319 1.87 31.76 -5.26
CA ILE A 319 0.77 32.50 -5.88
C ILE A 319 0.15 31.58 -6.94
N LYS A 320 -1.07 31.14 -6.68
CA LYS A 320 -1.79 30.16 -7.49
C LYS A 320 -2.87 30.83 -8.33
N PHE A 321 -2.95 30.44 -9.59
CA PHE A 321 -3.89 30.97 -10.57
C PHE A 321 -4.81 29.87 -11.08
N CYS A 322 -6.11 30.10 -11.01
CA CYS A 322 -7.14 29.16 -11.44
C CYS A 322 -8.14 29.79 -12.40
N HIS A 323 -8.88 28.95 -13.13
CA HIS A 323 -10.03 29.34 -13.93
C HIS A 323 -11.14 28.30 -13.74
N PHE A 324 -12.38 28.71 -13.49
CA PHE A 324 -13.48 27.82 -13.05
C PHE A 324 -13.06 26.85 -11.91
N ASN A 325 -12.33 27.36 -10.91
CA ASN A 325 -11.78 26.58 -9.79
C ASN A 325 -10.82 25.44 -10.18
N ARG A 326 -10.39 25.37 -11.45
CA ARG A 326 -9.35 24.43 -11.90
C ARG A 326 -8.00 25.13 -11.90
N PHE A 327 -7.00 24.45 -11.35
CA PHE A 327 -5.61 24.89 -11.38
C PHE A 327 -5.15 25.10 -12.84
N ILE A 328 -4.52 26.24 -13.11
CA ILE A 328 -3.91 26.55 -14.41
C ILE A 328 -2.39 26.57 -14.28
N THR A 329 -1.88 27.35 -13.33
CA THR A 329 -0.44 27.49 -13.06
C THR A 329 -0.25 28.16 -11.69
N ASN A 330 0.97 28.12 -11.17
CA ASN A 330 1.42 28.88 -10.02
C ASN A 330 2.79 29.54 -10.28
N ILE A 331 3.19 30.41 -9.37
CA ILE A 331 4.58 30.77 -9.12
C ILE A 331 4.93 30.42 -7.67
N VAL A 332 6.14 29.93 -7.45
CA VAL A 332 6.68 29.67 -6.11
C VAL A 332 7.95 30.50 -5.99
N ILE A 333 7.95 31.45 -5.08
CA ILE A 333 9.03 32.42 -4.87
C ILE A 333 9.49 32.42 -3.42
N THR A 334 10.69 32.89 -3.17
CA THR A 334 11.26 33.06 -1.83
C THR A 334 11.52 34.53 -1.54
N ASP A 335 11.99 34.86 -0.34
CA ASP A 335 12.40 36.22 0.00
C ASP A 335 13.47 36.78 -0.95
N LYS A 336 14.25 35.91 -1.63
CA LYS A 336 15.27 36.33 -2.59
C LYS A 336 14.66 36.95 -3.85
N ASP A 337 13.45 36.56 -4.22
CA ASP A 337 12.77 36.95 -5.45
C ASP A 337 11.84 38.16 -5.24
N ILE A 338 11.64 38.60 -4.00
CA ILE A 338 10.78 39.73 -3.62
C ILE A 338 11.59 41.02 -3.60
N ARG A 339 11.06 42.11 -4.16
CA ARG A 339 11.71 43.44 -4.16
C ARG A 339 11.93 43.96 -2.74
N ASP A 340 13.02 44.70 -2.55
CA ASP A 340 13.40 45.22 -1.23
C ASP A 340 12.27 46.09 -0.62
N GLY A 341 11.96 45.84 0.65
CA GLY A 341 10.90 46.55 1.38
C GLY A 341 9.47 46.10 1.05
N LYS A 342 9.28 45.16 0.12
CA LYS A 342 7.98 44.55 -0.19
C LYS A 342 7.78 43.25 0.57
N ARG A 343 6.53 42.81 0.65
CA ARG A 343 6.10 41.51 1.20
C ARG A 343 5.03 40.96 0.29
N ILE A 344 4.86 39.63 0.24
CA ILE A 344 3.79 39.02 -0.57
C ILE A 344 2.66 38.44 0.28
N ILE A 345 2.90 38.21 1.57
CA ILE A 345 1.90 37.75 2.54
C ILE A 345 1.67 38.83 3.59
N SER A 346 0.45 39.38 3.60
CA SER A 346 -0.11 40.24 4.64
C SER A 346 -1.63 40.27 4.49
N SER A 347 -2.35 40.69 5.53
CA SER A 347 -3.81 40.88 5.42
C SER A 347 -4.16 41.93 4.36
N SER A 348 -3.41 43.04 4.29
CA SER A 348 -3.65 44.08 3.27
C SER A 348 -3.49 43.59 1.83
N ILE A 349 -2.49 42.76 1.57
CA ILE A 349 -2.28 42.16 0.25
C ILE A 349 -3.35 41.12 -0.02
N HIS A 350 -3.67 40.28 0.97
CA HIS A 350 -4.70 39.26 0.81
C HIS A 350 -6.06 39.87 0.44
N ASP A 351 -6.47 40.92 1.15
CA ASP A 351 -7.75 41.58 0.98
C ASP A 351 -7.88 42.21 -0.39
N LYS A 352 -6.83 42.91 -0.82
CA LYS A 352 -6.81 43.64 -2.08
C LYS A 352 -6.57 42.75 -3.28
N HIS A 353 -5.67 41.78 -3.17
CA HIS A 353 -5.11 41.10 -4.34
C HIS A 353 -5.56 39.65 -4.52
N THR A 354 -6.19 39.00 -3.54
CA THR A 354 -6.72 37.63 -3.74
C THR A 354 -8.19 37.63 -4.17
N GLY A 355 -8.56 36.66 -5.00
CA GLY A 355 -9.91 36.52 -5.53
C GLY A 355 -9.94 36.62 -7.06
N LYS A 356 -11.08 37.05 -7.60
CA LYS A 356 -11.37 37.03 -9.03
C LYS A 356 -10.83 38.29 -9.71
N TYR A 357 -10.16 38.11 -10.84
CA TYR A 357 -9.79 39.17 -11.78
C TYR A 357 -10.43 38.89 -13.13
N SER A 358 -11.25 39.83 -13.59
CA SER A 358 -11.76 39.89 -14.96
C SER A 358 -10.63 40.28 -15.92
N ARG A 359 -10.82 40.01 -17.22
CA ARG A 359 -9.76 40.20 -18.23
C ARG A 359 -9.24 41.64 -18.32
N ASP A 360 -10.12 42.60 -18.11
CA ASP A 360 -9.82 44.04 -18.06
C ASP A 360 -9.03 44.44 -16.80
N GLU A 361 -9.07 43.64 -15.74
CA GLU A 361 -8.32 43.85 -14.49
C GLU A 361 -6.93 43.18 -14.51
N TRP A 362 -6.58 42.47 -15.58
CA TRP A 362 -5.29 41.76 -15.66
C TRP A 362 -4.10 42.71 -15.62
N SER A 363 -4.19 43.91 -16.17
CA SER A 363 -3.11 44.91 -16.08
C SER A 363 -2.84 45.37 -14.63
N GLU A 364 -3.87 45.38 -13.77
CA GLU A 364 -3.69 45.69 -12.34
C GLU A 364 -2.93 44.56 -11.63
N LEU A 365 -3.30 43.32 -11.92
CA LEU A 365 -2.60 42.14 -11.42
C LEU A 365 -1.14 42.10 -11.88
N GLU A 366 -0.88 42.40 -13.16
CA GLU A 366 0.48 42.52 -13.69
C GLU A 366 1.29 43.59 -12.96
N SER A 367 0.69 44.78 -12.75
CA SER A 367 1.35 45.85 -12.00
C SER A 367 1.64 45.46 -10.56
N PHE A 368 0.76 44.70 -9.90
CA PHE A 368 1.00 44.18 -8.56
C PHE A 368 2.21 43.24 -8.54
N LEU A 369 2.26 42.26 -9.45
CA LEU A 369 3.37 41.31 -9.51
C LEU A 369 4.69 42.00 -9.86
N ASP A 370 4.68 42.95 -10.81
CA ASP A 370 5.87 43.72 -11.19
C ASP A 370 6.39 44.61 -10.05
N ASP A 371 5.51 45.17 -9.21
CA ASP A 371 5.89 45.99 -8.05
C ASP A 371 6.44 45.18 -6.87
N HIS A 372 6.10 43.89 -6.78
CA HIS A 372 6.48 43.05 -5.64
C HIS A 372 7.59 42.04 -5.94
N ILE A 373 7.71 41.59 -7.19
CA ILE A 373 8.68 40.58 -7.63
C ILE A 373 9.82 41.26 -8.36
N LYS A 374 11.05 40.81 -8.11
CA LYS A 374 12.25 41.32 -8.78
C LYS A 374 12.24 40.96 -10.27
N GLU A 375 12.84 41.83 -11.08
CA GLU A 375 12.83 41.69 -12.54
C GLU A 375 13.66 40.51 -13.06
N ASP A 376 14.65 40.06 -12.28
CA ASP A 376 15.46 38.87 -12.59
C ASP A 376 14.64 37.58 -12.48
N PHE A 377 13.66 37.53 -11.56
CA PHE A 377 12.62 36.50 -11.53
C PHE A 377 11.51 36.84 -12.54
N ASN A 378 11.75 36.53 -13.83
CA ASN A 378 10.77 36.74 -14.91
C ASN A 378 9.52 35.86 -14.72
N TRP A 379 8.60 36.32 -13.88
CA TRP A 379 7.41 35.59 -13.45
C TRP A 379 6.49 35.24 -14.61
N ARG A 380 6.37 36.14 -15.61
CA ARG A 380 5.57 35.92 -16.83
C ARG A 380 6.04 34.69 -17.59
N LYS A 381 7.36 34.54 -17.77
CA LYS A 381 7.97 33.37 -18.42
C LYS A 381 7.81 32.11 -17.57
N TYR A 382 8.07 32.21 -16.27
CA TYR A 382 7.98 31.08 -15.33
C TYR A 382 6.59 30.43 -15.38
N MET A 383 5.53 31.23 -15.22
CA MET A 383 4.15 30.73 -15.23
C MET A 383 3.54 30.59 -16.62
N LYS A 384 4.31 30.88 -17.68
CA LYS A 384 3.86 30.88 -19.08
C LYS A 384 2.59 31.74 -19.28
N TRP A 385 2.59 32.95 -18.72
CA TRP A 385 1.45 33.87 -18.66
C TRP A 385 0.72 34.00 -20.01
N GLU A 386 1.48 34.26 -21.07
CA GLU A 386 0.95 34.44 -22.42
C GLU A 386 0.14 33.22 -22.91
N LYS A 387 0.72 32.03 -22.78
CA LYS A 387 0.09 30.76 -23.20
C LYS A 387 -1.09 30.38 -22.31
N ASN A 388 -1.00 30.67 -21.01
CA ASN A 388 -1.97 30.21 -20.03
C ASN A 388 -3.17 31.16 -19.88
N PHE A 389 -3.02 32.45 -20.20
CA PHE A 389 -4.07 33.46 -20.02
C PHE A 389 -4.28 34.34 -21.26
N VAL A 390 -3.26 35.06 -21.72
CA VAL A 390 -3.41 36.11 -22.76
C VAL A 390 -3.94 35.55 -24.09
N GLN A 391 -3.32 34.48 -24.61
CA GLN A 391 -3.67 33.85 -25.89
C GLN A 391 -4.80 32.84 -25.78
N THR A 392 -5.69 33.02 -24.81
CA THR A 392 -6.74 32.06 -24.50
C THR A 392 -8.09 32.76 -24.41
N ASN A 393 -9.17 32.01 -24.55
CA ASN A 393 -10.55 32.54 -24.43
C ASN A 393 -10.99 32.72 -22.96
N ARG A 394 -10.06 32.68 -21.99
CA ARG A 394 -10.37 32.93 -20.59
C ARG A 394 -10.76 34.40 -20.42
N ASN A 395 -11.88 34.62 -19.76
CA ASN A 395 -12.44 35.95 -19.48
C ASN A 395 -12.23 36.39 -18.02
N TYR A 396 -11.77 35.49 -17.15
CA TYR A 396 -11.37 35.80 -15.79
C TYR A 396 -10.36 34.75 -15.28
N LEU A 397 -9.70 35.06 -14.17
CA LEU A 397 -8.96 34.11 -13.35
C LEU A 397 -9.29 34.32 -11.88
N THR A 398 -8.92 33.37 -11.04
CA THR A 398 -8.91 33.56 -9.58
C THR A 398 -7.52 33.34 -9.03
N LEU A 399 -7.11 34.18 -8.09
CA LEU A 399 -5.80 34.19 -7.47
C LEU A 399 -5.90 33.88 -5.97
N SER A 400 -5.01 33.01 -5.48
CA SER A 400 -4.77 32.80 -4.04
C SER A 400 -3.29 32.91 -3.74
N ILE A 401 -2.95 33.46 -2.57
CA ILE A 401 -1.58 33.65 -2.09
C ILE A 401 -1.44 32.91 -0.77
N GLY A 402 -0.38 32.13 -0.65
CA GLY A 402 -0.09 31.33 0.54
C GLY A 402 1.33 30.79 0.52
N TYR A 403 1.53 29.63 1.14
CA TYR A 403 2.79 28.92 1.14
C TYR A 403 2.67 27.61 0.38
N GLN A 404 3.79 27.17 -0.19
CA GLN A 404 4.06 25.77 -0.46
C GLN A 404 5.14 25.33 0.52
N ILE A 405 4.91 24.26 1.26
CA ILE A 405 5.86 23.69 2.22
C ILE A 405 5.96 22.20 1.94
N GLU A 406 7.17 21.69 1.82
CA GLU A 406 7.43 20.31 1.43
C GLU A 406 8.57 19.71 2.25
N THR A 407 8.29 18.62 2.95
CA THR A 407 9.30 17.81 3.65
C THR A 407 9.80 16.74 2.71
N ILE A 408 11.12 16.63 2.59
CA ILE A 408 11.79 15.66 1.72
C ILE A 408 12.45 14.59 2.57
N ILE A 409 12.07 13.35 2.32
CA ILE A 409 12.58 12.16 3.00
C ILE A 409 13.30 11.28 1.98
N PRO A 410 14.62 11.10 2.10
CA PRO A 410 15.38 10.24 1.20
C PRO A 410 14.89 8.79 1.23
N VAL A 411 14.84 8.14 0.06
CA VAL A 411 14.50 6.71 0.01
C VAL A 411 15.43 5.86 0.86
N ASP A 412 16.73 6.19 0.90
CA ASP A 412 17.73 5.53 1.75
C ASP A 412 17.34 5.53 3.24
N TYR A 413 16.57 6.51 3.73
CA TYR A 413 16.06 6.51 5.11
C TYR A 413 14.88 5.54 5.26
N VAL A 414 13.89 5.63 4.37
CA VAL A 414 12.69 4.80 4.52
C VAL A 414 12.98 3.31 4.29
N GLN A 415 14.00 2.99 3.49
CA GLN A 415 14.52 1.62 3.35
C GLN A 415 15.13 1.06 4.64
N LYS A 416 15.64 1.90 5.55
CA LYS A 416 16.18 1.45 6.84
C LYS A 416 15.09 1.09 7.83
N ILE A 417 13.93 1.75 7.76
CA ILE A 417 12.83 1.54 8.71
C ILE A 417 11.80 0.53 8.18
N ASP A 418 11.56 0.46 6.87
CA ASP A 418 10.61 -0.45 6.23
C ASP A 418 11.33 -1.67 5.64
N THR A 419 11.60 -2.65 6.53
CA THR A 419 12.43 -3.82 6.21
C THR A 419 11.65 -5.12 6.07
N ARG A 420 10.42 -5.17 6.59
CA ARG A 420 9.62 -6.39 6.73
C ARG A 420 8.37 -6.31 5.87
N ILE A 421 8.08 -7.38 5.15
CA ILE A 421 6.94 -7.43 4.23
C ILE A 421 5.59 -7.44 4.96
N ASP A 422 5.56 -8.07 6.14
CA ASP A 422 4.41 -8.29 7.01
C ASP A 422 4.17 -7.17 8.03
N ASP A 423 5.10 -6.21 8.13
CA ASP A 423 5.04 -5.11 9.10
C ASP A 423 5.05 -3.76 8.38
N LEU A 424 3.91 -3.06 8.42
CA LEU A 424 3.73 -1.72 7.88
C LEU A 424 3.88 -0.62 8.94
N GLN A 425 3.99 -0.98 10.23
CA GLN A 425 3.97 -0.03 11.34
C GLN A 425 5.05 1.05 11.25
N PRO A 426 6.33 0.75 10.94
CA PRO A 426 7.37 1.77 10.89
C PRO A 426 7.08 2.85 9.84
N LEU A 427 6.59 2.44 8.66
CA LEU A 427 6.25 3.36 7.58
C LEU A 427 4.96 4.14 7.89
N ALA A 428 3.94 3.47 8.40
CA ALA A 428 2.69 4.11 8.80
C ALA A 428 2.94 5.17 9.88
N LYS A 429 3.72 4.84 10.91
CA LYS A 429 4.14 5.78 11.96
C LYS A 429 4.88 6.98 11.40
N LEU A 430 5.81 6.79 10.46
CA LEU A 430 6.51 7.91 9.81
C LEU A 430 5.52 8.88 9.16
N ILE A 431 4.55 8.35 8.41
CA ILE A 431 3.55 9.16 7.69
C ILE A 431 2.66 9.92 8.69
N THR A 432 2.15 9.23 9.72
CA THR A 432 1.32 9.84 10.76
C THR A 432 2.08 10.93 11.54
N ASP A 433 3.34 10.68 11.90
CA ASP A 433 4.16 11.68 12.61
C ASP A 433 4.37 12.95 11.76
N ILE A 434 4.61 12.80 10.45
CA ILE A 434 4.72 13.95 9.53
C ILE A 434 3.41 14.71 9.45
N GLN A 435 2.28 13.99 9.34
CA GLN A 435 0.97 14.61 9.33
C GLN A 435 0.73 15.43 10.60
N MET A 436 1.00 14.86 11.77
CA MET A 436 0.88 15.57 13.04
C MET A 436 1.76 16.83 13.07
N LYS A 437 2.99 16.77 12.57
CA LYS A 437 3.85 17.96 12.45
C LYS A 437 3.24 19.02 11.55
N TYR A 438 2.59 18.64 10.45
CA TYR A 438 1.92 19.59 9.56
C TYR A 438 0.64 20.16 10.16
N GLU A 439 -0.15 19.37 10.89
CA GLU A 439 -1.31 19.91 11.62
C GLU A 439 -0.88 20.94 12.66
N GLN A 440 0.30 20.76 13.27
CA GLN A 440 0.89 21.65 14.26
C GLN A 440 1.80 22.72 13.65
N LEU A 441 1.75 22.95 12.33
CA LEU A 441 2.70 23.80 11.61
C LEU A 441 2.84 25.21 12.22
N PHE A 442 1.74 25.81 12.68
CA PHE A 442 1.73 27.16 13.27
C PHE A 442 2.01 27.19 14.79
N ASP A 443 2.13 26.02 15.44
CA ASP A 443 2.37 25.92 16.88
C ASP A 443 3.87 26.08 17.20
N LEU A 444 4.24 27.23 17.79
CA LEU A 444 5.63 27.63 18.05
C LEU A 444 6.43 26.68 18.98
N ASN A 445 5.77 25.85 19.78
CA ASN A 445 6.42 25.04 20.82
C ASN A 445 6.94 23.67 20.36
N ILE A 446 6.61 23.22 19.14
CA ILE A 446 6.79 21.81 18.74
C ILE A 446 8.00 21.60 17.82
N PHE A 447 8.52 22.68 17.20
CA PHE A 447 9.73 22.65 16.38
C PHE A 447 10.98 23.14 17.12
N ALA A 448 10.82 23.72 18.31
CA ALA A 448 11.91 24.26 19.13
C ALA A 448 12.46 23.28 20.19
N SER A 449 11.81 22.12 20.42
CA SER A 449 12.26 21.15 21.43
C SER A 449 13.33 20.21 20.86
N SER A 450 14.55 20.73 20.67
CA SER A 450 15.81 19.99 20.69
C SER A 450 17.01 20.96 20.74
N GLN A 451 17.03 21.81 21.78
CA GLN A 451 18.26 22.43 22.27
C GLN A 451 18.80 21.63 23.44
#